data_AF-A0A962M3G3-F1
#
_entry.id   AF-A0A962M3G3-F1
#
_cell.length_a   1.000
_cell.length_b   1.000
_cell.length_c   1.000
_cell.angle_alpha   90.00
_cell.angle_beta   90.00
_cell.angle_gamma   90.00
#
_symmetry.space_group_name_H-M   'P 1'
#
loop_
_entity.id
_entity.type
_entity.pdbx_description
1 polymer ?
#
loop_
_entity_poly.entity_id
_entity_poly.type
_entity_poly.pdbx_seq_one_letter_code
_entity_poly.pdbx_strand_id
1 'polypeptide(L)'
;GALMGVIQDVTRGVLGVPGMSYSFLLRRSVDFDVYKPFFSGSATGANGGGYPSIKDQAFLLSMAQMLWDRSESSGYVYHIEQHPLPNTPVHSVLMQVAYGDHQVSMWAAEFMARTIGAKLRVPALEPGRHPDSNPYYGLEPVPAGDYTGSVLTIWDNGPLGAGASDGGTAPPPINNTQPFEPDYGADPHSLPRKDATAQAEKSLFLMPPGQGKFVDTCDPSLPCTTDGYVPGGS
;
A
#
# COMPACT_ATOMS: atom_id res chain seq x y z
N GLY A 1 -9.77 -0.27 2.89
CA GLY A 1 -10.18 -1.70 2.86
C GLY A 1 -11.48 -1.93 3.59
N ALA A 2 -11.56 -1.62 4.89
CA ALA A 2 -12.74 -1.91 5.73
C ALA A 2 -14.09 -1.54 5.11
N LEU A 3 -14.24 -0.31 4.60
CA LEU A 3 -15.48 0.15 3.94
C LEU A 3 -15.90 -0.78 2.80
N MET A 4 -14.96 -1.19 1.95
CA MET A 4 -15.24 -2.08 0.81
C MET A 4 -15.58 -3.52 1.24
N GLY A 5 -15.39 -3.88 2.51
CA GLY A 5 -15.85 -5.17 3.03
C GLY A 5 -17.30 -5.13 3.55
N VAL A 6 -17.94 -3.95 3.65
CA VAL A 6 -19.25 -3.80 4.29
C VAL A 6 -20.27 -2.98 3.51
N ILE A 7 -19.82 -2.05 2.64
CA ILE A 7 -20.70 -1.13 1.92
C ILE A 7 -21.64 -1.89 0.97
N GLN A 8 -22.87 -1.40 0.80
CA GLN A 8 -23.89 -2.04 -0.05
C GLN A 8 -24.16 -1.28 -1.35
N ASP A 9 -23.78 0.00 -1.40
CA ASP A 9 -24.21 0.93 -2.44
C ASP A 9 -23.28 0.96 -3.67
N VAL A 10 -22.06 0.42 -3.54
CA VAL A 10 -21.05 0.40 -4.60
C VAL A 10 -20.44 -0.98 -4.71
N THR A 11 -19.91 -1.33 -5.88
CA THR A 11 -19.20 -2.61 -6.10
C THR A 11 -17.72 -2.42 -6.43
N ARG A 12 -17.26 -1.17 -6.55
CA ARG A 12 -15.87 -0.83 -6.88
C ARG A 12 -15.34 0.26 -5.97
N GLY A 13 -14.09 0.13 -5.57
CA GLY A 13 -13.39 1.13 -4.78
C GLY A 13 -11.92 1.25 -5.17
N VAL A 14 -11.34 2.42 -4.89
CA VAL A 14 -9.90 2.63 -5.03
C VAL A 14 -9.32 2.77 -3.63
N LEU A 15 -8.27 1.99 -3.34
CA LEU A 15 -7.44 2.14 -2.17
C LEU A 15 -6.17 2.89 -2.59
N GLY A 16 -6.19 4.21 -2.44
CA GLY A 16 -4.98 5.02 -2.51
C GLY A 16 -4.25 4.89 -1.18
N VAL A 17 -2.98 4.50 -1.20
CA VAL A 17 -2.16 4.09 -0.03
C VAL A 17 -2.69 2.83 0.68
N PRO A 18 -2.80 1.69 -0.04
CA PRO A 18 -3.32 0.45 0.52
C PRO A 18 -2.35 -0.16 1.53
N GLY A 19 -2.91 -0.70 2.61
CA GLY A 19 -2.18 -1.41 3.65
C GLY A 19 -3.15 -1.86 4.74
N MET A 20 -2.72 -2.83 5.55
CA MET A 20 -3.48 -3.28 6.71
C MET A 20 -2.56 -3.80 7.80
N SER A 21 -3.13 -4.23 8.91
CA SER A 21 -2.42 -4.76 10.08
C SER A 21 -1.46 -3.72 10.66
N TYR A 22 -2.02 -2.78 11.42
CA TYR A 22 -1.26 -1.73 12.10
C TYR A 22 -0.11 -2.27 12.97
N SER A 23 -0.24 -3.45 13.58
CA SER A 23 0.84 -4.10 14.33
C SER A 23 2.10 -4.36 13.49
N PHE A 24 1.93 -4.60 12.19
CA PHE A 24 3.03 -4.71 11.23
C PHE A 24 3.47 -3.33 10.73
N LEU A 25 2.51 -2.45 10.42
CA LEU A 25 2.77 -1.19 9.72
C LEU A 25 3.36 -0.10 10.61
N LEU A 26 2.85 0.09 11.82
CA LEU A 26 3.12 1.30 12.62
C LEU A 26 4.60 1.53 12.84
N ARG A 27 5.39 0.49 13.11
CA ARG A 27 6.84 0.67 13.33
C ARG A 27 7.68 0.92 12.08
N ARG A 28 7.08 0.69 10.92
CA ARG A 28 7.65 0.94 9.60
C ARG A 28 7.21 2.29 9.06
N SER A 29 6.35 3.00 9.78
CA SER A 29 5.71 4.25 9.36
C SER A 29 6.34 5.44 10.07
N VAL A 30 6.73 6.46 9.29
CA VAL A 30 7.20 7.73 9.85
C VAL A 30 6.14 8.44 10.69
N ASP A 31 4.85 8.23 10.39
CA ASP A 31 3.73 8.81 11.15
C ASP A 31 3.67 8.29 12.58
N PHE A 32 4.24 7.11 12.84
CA PHE A 32 4.27 6.58 14.18
C PHE A 32 5.33 7.21 15.08
N ASP A 33 6.29 7.97 14.51
CA ASP A 33 7.41 8.53 15.25
C ASP A 33 6.97 9.43 16.41
N VAL A 34 5.96 10.25 16.16
CA VAL A 34 5.39 11.17 17.16
C VAL A 34 4.73 10.44 18.34
N TYR A 35 4.39 9.16 18.18
CA TYR A 35 3.79 8.34 19.24
C TYR A 35 4.83 7.54 20.05
N LYS A 36 6.06 7.36 19.53
CA LYS A 36 7.12 6.62 20.22
C LYS A 36 7.45 7.18 21.62
N PRO A 37 7.47 8.50 21.86
CA PRO A 37 7.70 9.04 23.20
C PRO A 37 6.62 8.65 24.23
N PHE A 38 5.37 8.48 23.80
CA PHE A 38 4.29 8.03 24.68
C PHE A 38 4.38 6.52 24.95
N PHE A 39 4.72 5.72 23.93
CA PHE A 39 4.94 4.29 24.08
C PHE A 39 6.13 3.97 24.99
N SER A 40 7.23 4.72 24.87
CA SER A 40 8.41 4.56 25.72
C SER A 40 8.23 5.15 27.13
N GLY A 41 7.26 6.04 27.31
CA GLY A 41 7.01 6.77 28.56
C GLY A 41 7.81 8.05 28.70
N SER A 42 8.70 8.38 27.75
CA SER A 42 9.50 9.62 27.83
C SER A 42 8.66 10.89 27.73
N ALA A 43 7.44 10.80 27.18
CA ALA A 43 6.48 11.91 27.09
C ALA A 43 5.27 11.80 28.05
N THR A 44 5.32 10.92 29.07
CA THR A 44 4.18 10.73 30.00
C THR A 44 4.36 11.43 31.36
N GLY A 45 5.46 12.17 31.55
CA GLY A 45 5.74 12.96 32.75
C GLY A 45 6.27 12.14 33.93
N ALA A 46 6.56 12.81 35.06
CA ALA A 46 7.26 12.20 36.20
C ALA A 46 6.49 11.03 36.87
N ASN A 47 5.16 11.04 36.77
CA ASN A 47 4.28 9.98 37.29
C ASN A 47 3.72 9.08 36.18
N GLY A 48 4.19 9.27 34.94
CA GLY A 48 3.76 8.50 33.80
C GLY A 48 4.42 7.12 33.75
N GLY A 49 3.88 6.26 32.91
CA GLY A 49 4.46 4.96 32.58
C GLY A 49 4.68 4.81 31.09
N GLY A 50 5.37 3.76 30.71
CA GLY A 50 5.59 3.36 29.33
C GLY A 50 6.35 2.04 29.27
N TYR A 51 6.65 1.61 28.06
CA TYR A 51 7.36 0.39 27.74
C TYR A 51 8.67 0.76 27.02
N PRO A 52 9.78 0.96 27.74
CA PRO A 52 11.06 1.35 27.13
C PRO A 52 11.60 0.30 26.16
N SER A 53 11.31 -0.98 26.43
CA SER A 53 11.69 -2.09 25.57
C SER A 53 10.92 -2.05 24.25
N ILE A 54 11.67 -1.94 23.16
CA ILE A 54 11.12 -2.04 21.81
C ILE A 54 10.45 -3.41 21.58
N LYS A 55 10.87 -4.48 22.24
CA LYS A 55 10.20 -5.78 22.12
C LYS A 55 8.80 -5.76 22.76
N ASP A 56 8.68 -5.10 23.91
CA ASP A 56 7.44 -5.05 24.67
C ASP A 56 6.40 -4.22 23.92
N GLN A 57 6.78 -3.07 23.34
CA GLN A 57 5.82 -2.31 22.55
C GLN A 57 5.38 -3.06 21.29
N ALA A 58 6.25 -3.86 20.64
CA ALA A 58 5.83 -4.70 19.50
C ALA A 58 4.80 -5.76 19.93
N PHE A 59 5.03 -6.39 21.09
CA PHE A 59 4.08 -7.33 21.67
C PHE A 59 2.73 -6.66 21.97
N LEU A 60 2.75 -5.47 22.56
CA LEU A 60 1.54 -4.69 22.84
C LEU A 60 0.78 -4.28 21.58
N LEU A 61 1.48 -3.81 20.54
CA LEU A 61 0.86 -3.48 19.26
C LEU A 61 0.21 -4.72 18.63
N SER A 62 0.84 -5.90 18.78
CA SER A 62 0.28 -7.16 18.31
C SER A 62 -0.99 -7.55 19.08
N MET A 63 -1.06 -7.28 20.38
CA MET A 63 -2.29 -7.50 21.17
C MET A 63 -3.37 -6.47 20.81
N ALA A 64 -3.00 -5.19 20.65
CA ALA A 64 -3.90 -4.11 20.27
C ALA A 64 -4.51 -4.34 18.88
N GLN A 65 -3.79 -5.03 17.99
CA GLN A 65 -4.28 -5.40 16.66
C GLN A 65 -5.67 -6.03 16.69
N MET A 66 -5.91 -6.96 17.63
CA MET A 66 -7.21 -7.64 17.74
C MET A 66 -8.38 -6.67 18.01
N LEU A 67 -8.11 -5.52 18.63
CA LEU A 67 -9.10 -4.47 18.82
C LEU A 67 -9.32 -3.67 17.53
N TRP A 68 -8.23 -3.35 16.82
CA TRP A 68 -8.27 -2.59 15.56
C TRP A 68 -8.84 -3.37 14.39
N ASP A 69 -8.74 -4.70 14.37
CA ASP A 69 -9.33 -5.55 13.32
C ASP A 69 -10.82 -5.26 13.11
N ARG A 70 -11.52 -4.77 14.15
CA ARG A 70 -12.94 -4.37 14.11
C ARG A 70 -13.22 -3.11 13.31
N SER A 71 -12.20 -2.35 12.93
CA SER A 71 -12.36 -1.06 12.25
C SER A 71 -11.32 -0.79 11.16
N GLU A 72 -10.28 -1.61 11.04
CA GLU A 72 -9.22 -1.47 10.05
C GLU A 72 -9.31 -2.56 8.98
N SER A 73 -8.45 -2.54 7.96
CA SER A 73 -8.70 -3.36 6.78
C SER A 73 -8.47 -4.87 7.01
N SER A 74 -7.62 -5.25 7.95
CA SER A 74 -7.26 -6.65 8.25
C SER A 74 -8.46 -7.53 8.60
N GLY A 75 -9.48 -6.99 9.28
CA GLY A 75 -10.69 -7.73 9.63
C GLY A 75 -11.70 -7.90 8.49
N TYR A 76 -11.50 -7.22 7.35
CA TYR A 76 -12.53 -7.08 6.31
C TYR A 76 -12.08 -7.45 4.90
N VAL A 77 -10.79 -7.40 4.59
CA VAL A 77 -10.32 -7.58 3.20
C VAL A 77 -10.62 -8.94 2.60
N TYR A 78 -10.71 -9.98 3.43
CA TYR A 78 -11.14 -11.32 3.03
C TYR A 78 -12.58 -11.35 2.49
N HIS A 79 -13.39 -10.38 2.92
CA HIS A 79 -14.80 -10.22 2.55
C HIS A 79 -15.02 -9.28 1.37
N ILE A 80 -13.96 -8.79 0.71
CA ILE A 80 -14.09 -7.90 -0.45
C ILE A 80 -14.56 -8.67 -1.69
N GLU A 81 -13.81 -9.70 -2.12
CA GLU A 81 -14.05 -10.35 -3.42
C GLU A 81 -14.55 -11.81 -3.31
N GLN A 82 -14.02 -12.60 -2.37
CA GLN A 82 -14.25 -14.06 -2.34
C GLN A 82 -15.36 -14.49 -1.38
N HIS A 83 -15.43 -13.88 -0.19
CA HIS A 83 -16.32 -14.30 0.88
C HIS A 83 -17.13 -13.12 1.45
N PRO A 84 -18.01 -12.48 0.68
CA PRO A 84 -18.72 -11.29 1.15
C PRO A 84 -19.54 -11.57 2.43
N LEU A 85 -19.65 -10.56 3.28
CA LEU A 85 -20.51 -10.61 4.46
C LEU A 85 -22.00 -10.71 4.06
N PRO A 86 -22.90 -11.16 4.97
CA PRO A 86 -24.32 -11.23 4.69
C PRO A 86 -24.89 -9.89 4.23
N ASN A 87 -25.65 -9.91 3.14
CA ASN A 87 -26.24 -8.72 2.50
C ASN A 87 -25.22 -7.72 1.95
N THR A 88 -23.98 -8.10 1.73
CA THR A 88 -22.95 -7.25 1.11
C THR A 88 -22.65 -7.77 -0.30
N PRO A 89 -22.60 -6.91 -1.34
CA PRO A 89 -22.23 -7.35 -2.68
C PRO A 89 -20.76 -7.78 -2.72
N VAL A 90 -20.39 -8.54 -3.76
CA VAL A 90 -18.99 -8.74 -4.10
C VAL A 90 -18.43 -7.42 -4.63
N HIS A 91 -17.25 -7.06 -4.14
CA HIS A 91 -16.54 -5.86 -4.52
C HIS A 91 -15.25 -6.19 -5.28
N SER A 92 -14.77 -5.19 -6.01
CA SER A 92 -13.41 -5.20 -6.58
C SER A 92 -12.70 -3.91 -6.20
N VAL A 93 -11.43 -4.02 -5.85
CA VAL A 93 -10.62 -2.84 -5.47
C VAL A 93 -9.41 -2.66 -6.36
N LEU A 94 -9.16 -1.42 -6.77
CA LEU A 94 -7.90 -1.00 -7.34
C LEU A 94 -7.00 -0.48 -6.21
N MET A 95 -5.84 -1.10 -6.03
CA MET A 95 -4.88 -0.81 -4.97
C MET A 95 -3.67 -0.13 -5.57
N GLN A 96 -3.50 1.18 -5.32
CA GLN A 96 -2.39 1.96 -5.85
C GLN A 96 -1.35 2.22 -4.76
N VAL A 97 -0.24 1.50 -4.82
CA VAL A 97 0.90 1.62 -3.91
C VAL A 97 1.90 2.63 -4.46
N ALA A 98 2.29 3.61 -3.65
CA ALA A 98 3.53 4.35 -3.87
C ALA A 98 4.70 3.47 -3.44
N TYR A 99 5.60 3.12 -4.36
CA TYR A 99 6.77 2.33 -4.02
C TYR A 99 7.71 3.12 -3.11
N GLY A 100 8.18 2.51 -2.02
CA GLY A 100 9.05 3.19 -1.05
C GLY A 100 8.32 4.19 -0.14
N ASP A 101 6.99 4.18 -0.08
CA ASP A 101 6.17 5.01 0.82
C ASP A 101 6.66 4.92 2.28
N HIS A 102 6.91 6.09 2.89
CA HIS A 102 7.46 6.18 4.24
C HIS A 102 6.39 5.98 5.32
N GLN A 103 5.12 6.12 4.97
CA GLN A 103 3.97 6.05 5.88
C GLN A 103 3.31 4.67 5.81
N VAL A 104 3.23 4.06 4.62
CA VAL A 104 2.52 2.80 4.37
C VAL A 104 3.44 1.79 3.69
N SER A 105 3.84 0.77 4.44
CA SER A 105 4.71 -0.30 3.94
C SER A 105 4.12 -1.03 2.73
N MET A 106 4.85 -1.11 1.62
CA MET A 106 4.47 -1.87 0.42
C MET A 106 4.13 -3.34 0.71
N TRP A 107 4.86 -3.97 1.64
CA TRP A 107 4.56 -5.35 2.07
C TRP A 107 3.15 -5.45 2.66
N ALA A 108 2.66 -4.38 3.31
CA ALA A 108 1.30 -4.30 3.82
C ALA A 108 0.24 -4.32 2.73
N ALA A 109 0.51 -3.63 1.63
CA ALA A 109 -0.33 -3.71 0.44
C ALA A 109 -0.28 -5.11 -0.19
N GLU A 110 0.88 -5.74 -0.28
CA GLU A 110 1.02 -7.04 -0.93
C GLU A 110 0.29 -8.16 -0.18
N PHE A 111 0.42 -8.22 1.16
CA PHE A 111 -0.31 -9.25 1.90
C PHE A 111 -1.82 -8.95 1.90
N MET A 112 -2.24 -7.69 1.90
CA MET A 112 -3.63 -7.31 1.64
C MET A 112 -4.10 -7.80 0.26
N ALA A 113 -3.31 -7.59 -0.79
CA ALA A 113 -3.63 -8.04 -2.15
C ALA A 113 -3.76 -9.57 -2.21
N ARG A 114 -2.85 -10.31 -1.56
CA ARG A 114 -2.93 -11.78 -1.44
C ARG A 114 -4.20 -12.22 -0.73
N THR A 115 -4.59 -11.57 0.36
CA THR A 115 -5.82 -11.92 1.10
C THR A 115 -7.08 -11.64 0.28
N ILE A 116 -7.11 -10.59 -0.53
CA ILE A 116 -8.23 -10.27 -1.43
C ILE A 116 -8.28 -11.27 -2.61
N GLY A 117 -7.11 -11.75 -3.05
CA GLY A 117 -6.93 -12.46 -4.31
C GLY A 117 -6.73 -11.52 -5.50
N ALA A 118 -6.27 -10.30 -5.25
CA ALA A 118 -6.00 -9.30 -6.27
C ALA A 118 -4.88 -9.76 -7.24
N LYS A 119 -4.97 -9.30 -8.49
CA LYS A 119 -3.94 -9.55 -9.52
C LYS A 119 -2.94 -8.41 -9.57
N LEU A 120 -1.69 -8.73 -9.87
CA LEU A 120 -0.61 -7.76 -9.99
C LEU A 120 -0.56 -7.20 -11.42
N ARG A 121 -0.55 -5.87 -11.56
CA ARG A 121 -0.17 -5.23 -12.82
C ARG A 121 1.33 -5.41 -13.03
N VAL A 122 1.71 -6.01 -14.15
CA VAL A 122 3.12 -6.29 -14.51
C VAL A 122 3.54 -5.58 -15.81
N PRO A 123 4.81 -5.16 -15.94
CA PRO A 123 5.87 -5.21 -14.92
C PRO A 123 5.56 -4.23 -13.77
N ALA A 124 5.81 -4.65 -12.54
CA ALA A 124 5.44 -3.85 -11.35
C ALA A 124 6.52 -2.81 -10.98
N LEU A 125 7.80 -3.19 -11.11
CA LEU A 125 8.97 -2.34 -10.89
C LEU A 125 10.08 -2.71 -11.87
N GLU A 126 11.09 -1.86 -12.01
CA GLU A 126 12.29 -2.22 -12.77
C GLU A 126 13.06 -3.36 -12.10
N PRO A 127 13.79 -4.19 -12.89
CA PRO A 127 14.62 -5.26 -12.34
C PRO A 127 15.58 -4.76 -11.26
N GLY A 128 15.57 -5.42 -10.10
CA GLY A 128 16.44 -5.09 -8.97
C GLY A 128 15.97 -3.94 -8.08
N ARG A 129 14.84 -3.28 -8.39
CA ARG A 129 14.27 -2.26 -7.49
C ARG A 129 13.70 -2.88 -6.22
N HIS A 130 12.90 -3.94 -6.35
CA HIS A 130 12.26 -4.61 -5.22
C HIS A 130 13.31 -5.30 -4.32
N PRO A 131 13.29 -5.10 -2.99
CA PRO A 131 14.35 -5.60 -2.11
C PRO A 131 14.25 -7.11 -1.81
N ASP A 132 13.06 -7.71 -1.95
CA ASP A 132 12.89 -9.14 -1.71
C ASP A 132 13.58 -10.01 -2.78
N SER A 133 14.14 -11.14 -2.33
CA SER A 133 14.69 -12.18 -3.22
C SER A 133 13.66 -12.84 -4.13
N ASN A 134 12.37 -12.78 -3.76
CA ASN A 134 11.25 -13.28 -4.55
C ASN A 134 10.11 -12.23 -4.55
N PRO A 135 10.25 -11.16 -5.35
CA PRO A 135 9.28 -10.07 -5.40
C PRO A 135 7.86 -10.56 -5.69
N TYR A 136 6.87 -9.99 -4.99
CA TYR A 136 5.44 -10.25 -5.23
C TYR A 136 5.01 -11.71 -5.11
N TYR A 137 5.71 -12.52 -4.32
CA TYR A 137 5.38 -13.93 -4.14
C TYR A 137 3.88 -14.17 -3.92
N GLY A 138 3.31 -15.11 -4.68
CA GLY A 138 1.91 -15.51 -4.60
C GLY A 138 0.92 -14.54 -5.22
N LEU A 139 1.39 -13.49 -5.92
CA LEU A 139 0.54 -12.62 -6.73
C LEU A 139 0.67 -12.98 -8.20
N GLU A 140 -0.46 -13.35 -8.81
CA GLU A 140 -0.54 -13.66 -10.24
C GLU A 140 -0.74 -12.36 -11.06
N PRO A 141 -0.22 -12.30 -12.29
CA PRO A 141 -0.41 -11.15 -13.15
C PRO A 141 -1.88 -10.94 -13.54
N VAL A 142 -2.25 -9.70 -13.84
CA VAL A 142 -3.53 -9.39 -14.49
C VAL A 142 -3.62 -10.20 -15.80
N PRO A 143 -4.70 -10.97 -16.03
CA PRO A 143 -4.83 -11.75 -17.25
C PRO A 143 -5.02 -10.84 -18.47
N ALA A 144 -4.68 -11.36 -19.65
CA ALA A 144 -4.94 -10.67 -20.90
C ALA A 144 -6.46 -10.47 -21.13
N GLY A 145 -6.82 -9.33 -21.72
CA GLY A 145 -8.22 -8.97 -22.01
C GLY A 145 -8.86 -8.15 -20.89
N ASP A 146 -10.20 -8.07 -20.92
CA ASP A 146 -10.95 -7.32 -19.93
C ASP A 146 -10.87 -7.97 -18.55
N TYR A 147 -10.43 -7.20 -17.56
CA TYR A 147 -10.35 -7.66 -16.17
C TYR A 147 -11.14 -6.75 -15.24
N THR A 148 -12.02 -7.35 -14.44
CA THR A 148 -12.97 -6.64 -13.59
C THR A 148 -12.75 -6.86 -12.10
N GLY A 149 -11.86 -7.77 -11.71
CA GLY A 149 -11.55 -8.07 -10.31
C GLY A 149 -10.60 -7.06 -9.65
N SER A 150 -10.10 -7.39 -8.46
CA SER A 150 -9.18 -6.51 -7.73
C SER A 150 -7.78 -6.51 -8.33
N VAL A 151 -7.14 -5.36 -8.38
CA VAL A 151 -5.81 -5.17 -8.98
C VAL A 151 -4.89 -4.42 -8.03
N LEU A 152 -3.64 -4.90 -7.91
CA LEU A 152 -2.53 -4.19 -7.29
C LEU A 152 -1.66 -3.54 -8.37
N THR A 153 -1.50 -2.23 -8.29
CA THR A 153 -0.56 -1.44 -9.11
C THR A 153 0.48 -0.80 -8.22
N ILE A 154 1.74 -0.91 -8.63
CA ILE A 154 2.89 -0.30 -7.96
C ILE A 154 3.34 0.89 -8.79
N TRP A 155 3.48 2.03 -8.15
CA TRP A 155 3.83 3.30 -8.77
C TRP A 155 5.17 3.79 -8.25
N ASP A 156 6.13 3.94 -9.15
CA ASP A 156 7.53 4.21 -8.79
C ASP A 156 7.97 5.62 -9.21
N ASN A 157 8.56 6.40 -8.32
CA ASN A 157 9.22 7.67 -8.66
C ASN A 157 10.72 7.49 -8.96
N GLY A 158 11.21 6.27 -9.10
CA GLY A 158 12.59 6.01 -9.55
C GLY A 158 13.65 6.10 -8.45
N PRO A 159 14.86 5.58 -8.72
CA PRO A 159 15.94 5.58 -7.73
C PRO A 159 16.36 6.99 -7.30
N LEU A 160 17.03 7.07 -6.15
CA LEU A 160 17.63 8.33 -5.69
C LEU A 160 18.54 8.93 -6.76
N GLY A 161 18.27 10.17 -7.13
CA GLY A 161 19.04 10.92 -8.13
C GLY A 161 18.87 10.46 -9.58
N ALA A 162 17.92 9.56 -9.87
CA ALA A 162 17.69 9.01 -11.21
C ALA A 162 16.68 9.82 -12.06
N GLY A 163 16.56 11.12 -11.82
CA GLY A 163 15.82 12.03 -12.70
C GLY A 163 14.35 12.28 -12.37
N ALA A 164 13.81 11.73 -11.28
CA ALA A 164 12.54 12.21 -10.73
C ALA A 164 12.65 13.65 -10.21
N SER A 165 11.54 14.38 -10.29
CA SER A 165 11.51 15.82 -9.97
C SER A 165 11.86 16.09 -8.50
N ASP A 166 11.38 15.23 -7.60
CA ASP A 166 11.66 15.29 -6.15
C ASP A 166 12.80 14.34 -5.74
N GLY A 167 13.63 13.91 -6.69
CA GLY A 167 14.87 13.18 -6.43
C GLY A 167 14.73 11.66 -6.27
N GLY A 168 13.52 11.11 -6.37
CA GLY A 168 13.25 9.67 -6.30
C GLY A 168 13.25 9.11 -4.89
N THR A 169 13.03 7.79 -4.78
CA THR A 169 12.94 7.07 -3.50
C THR A 169 13.74 5.77 -3.54
N ALA A 170 14.46 5.50 -2.44
CA ALA A 170 15.18 4.24 -2.25
C ALA A 170 14.22 3.09 -1.86
N PRO A 171 14.60 1.81 -2.08
CA PRO A 171 13.86 0.70 -1.50
C PRO A 171 13.72 0.84 0.02
N PRO A 172 12.55 0.56 0.62
CA PRO A 172 12.35 0.70 2.05
C PRO A 172 13.21 -0.30 2.85
N PRO A 173 13.54 -0.02 4.13
CA PRO A 173 14.33 -0.91 4.96
C PRO A 173 13.67 -2.30 5.08
N ILE A 174 14.46 -3.38 4.90
CA ILE A 174 13.97 -4.76 5.05
C ILE A 174 13.79 -5.19 6.52
N ASN A 175 14.33 -4.42 7.46
CA ASN A 175 14.12 -4.65 8.90
C ASN A 175 12.85 -3.89 9.38
N ASN A 176 12.47 -4.03 10.64
CA ASN A 176 11.29 -3.35 11.20
C ASN A 176 11.61 -1.90 11.62
N THR A 177 12.10 -1.09 10.68
CA THR A 177 12.36 0.34 10.86
C THR A 177 11.72 1.14 9.74
N GLN A 178 11.41 2.41 10.02
CA GLN A 178 10.88 3.33 9.03
C GLN A 178 12.02 3.95 8.19
N PRO A 179 11.80 4.20 6.89
CA PRO A 179 12.70 5.01 6.09
C PRO A 179 12.69 6.47 6.57
N PHE A 180 13.83 7.15 6.47
CA PHE A 180 13.95 8.56 6.82
C PHE A 180 14.72 9.33 5.76
N GLU A 181 14.35 10.59 5.58
CA GLU A 181 15.15 11.55 4.83
C GLU A 181 16.45 11.90 5.57
N PRO A 182 17.55 12.16 4.84
CA PRO A 182 17.66 12.14 3.38
C PRO A 182 17.96 10.75 2.79
N ASP A 183 18.29 9.76 3.61
CA ASP A 183 18.89 8.49 3.19
C ASP A 183 17.98 7.66 2.26
N TYR A 184 16.65 7.84 2.35
CA TYR A 184 15.67 7.11 1.56
C TYR A 184 14.97 7.97 0.48
N GLY A 185 15.35 9.24 0.34
CA GLY A 185 14.69 10.18 -0.58
C GLY A 185 13.41 10.77 -0.02
N ALA A 186 12.71 11.58 -0.83
CA ALA A 186 11.44 12.18 -0.42
C ALA A 186 10.35 11.11 -0.30
N ASP A 187 9.42 11.29 0.65
CA ASP A 187 8.30 10.37 0.84
C ASP A 187 7.33 10.38 -0.36
N PRO A 188 7.19 9.25 -1.11
CA PRO A 188 6.36 9.21 -2.31
C PRO A 188 4.86 9.05 -2.02
N HIS A 189 4.45 8.99 -0.75
CA HIS A 189 3.08 8.67 -0.28
C HIS A 189 1.93 9.24 -1.12
N SER A 190 2.05 10.50 -1.56
CA SER A 190 0.98 11.19 -2.30
C SER A 190 1.14 11.17 -3.82
N LEU A 191 2.25 10.67 -4.36
CA LEU A 191 2.59 10.81 -5.78
C LEU A 191 1.56 10.13 -6.71
N PRO A 192 1.12 8.88 -6.48
CA PRO A 192 0.09 8.26 -7.33
C PRO A 192 -1.27 8.96 -7.23
N ARG A 193 -1.51 9.73 -6.16
CA ARG A 193 -2.73 10.51 -6.04
C ARG A 193 -2.74 11.71 -6.97
N LYS A 194 -1.57 12.30 -7.21
CA LYS A 194 -1.36 13.53 -7.99
C LYS A 194 -1.06 13.24 -9.47
N ASP A 195 -0.62 12.02 -9.79
CA ASP A 195 -0.29 11.62 -11.15
C ASP A 195 -1.54 11.48 -12.05
N ALA A 196 -1.48 12.06 -13.26
CA ALA A 196 -2.61 12.09 -14.19
C ALA A 196 -2.94 10.71 -14.77
N THR A 197 -1.93 9.88 -15.02
CA THR A 197 -2.09 8.50 -15.49
C THR A 197 -2.74 7.67 -14.39
N ALA A 198 -2.28 7.79 -13.15
CA ALA A 198 -2.89 7.12 -12.01
C ALA A 198 -4.33 7.58 -11.75
N GLN A 199 -4.66 8.86 -11.99
CA GLN A 199 -6.03 9.37 -11.90
C GLN A 199 -6.93 8.83 -13.01
N ALA A 200 -6.42 8.67 -14.23
CA ALA A 200 -7.15 8.05 -15.33
C ALA A 200 -7.50 6.58 -15.01
N GLU A 201 -6.57 5.83 -14.42
CA GLU A 201 -6.80 4.45 -13.96
C GLU A 201 -7.97 4.36 -12.98
N LYS A 202 -8.01 5.27 -11.98
CA LYS A 202 -9.12 5.37 -11.02
C LYS A 202 -10.43 5.66 -11.72
N SER A 203 -10.43 6.63 -12.63
CA SER A 203 -11.64 7.06 -13.34
C SER A 203 -12.23 5.91 -14.15
N LEU A 204 -11.40 5.15 -14.86
CA LEU A 204 -11.84 4.02 -15.68
C LEU A 204 -12.31 2.86 -14.81
N PHE A 205 -11.62 2.58 -13.70
CA PHE A 205 -12.02 1.55 -12.76
C PHE A 205 -13.36 1.86 -12.09
N LEU A 206 -13.58 3.11 -11.67
CA LEU A 206 -14.78 3.54 -10.96
C LEU A 206 -15.99 3.84 -11.86
N MET A 207 -15.89 3.62 -13.18
CA MET A 207 -17.04 3.77 -14.08
C MET A 207 -18.23 2.88 -13.64
N PRO A 208 -19.47 3.25 -14.03
CA PRO A 208 -20.67 2.50 -13.66
C PRO A 208 -20.62 1.00 -14.02
N PRO A 209 -21.51 0.18 -13.42
CA PRO A 209 -21.62 -1.24 -13.75
C PRO A 209 -21.74 -1.48 -15.27
N GLY A 210 -21.00 -2.48 -15.77
CA GLY A 210 -20.91 -2.79 -17.20
C GLY A 210 -19.87 -1.98 -17.98
N GLN A 211 -19.28 -0.94 -17.38
CA GLN A 211 -18.18 -0.15 -17.96
C GLN A 211 -16.93 -0.17 -17.10
N GLY A 212 -17.08 -0.07 -15.77
CA GLY A 212 -15.96 -0.11 -14.83
C GLY A 212 -15.16 -1.40 -14.91
N LYS A 213 -13.87 -1.26 -15.21
CA LYS A 213 -12.89 -2.35 -15.30
C LYS A 213 -11.48 -1.81 -15.09
N PHE A 214 -10.54 -2.70 -14.83
CA PHE A 214 -9.13 -2.34 -14.89
C PHE A 214 -8.76 -2.01 -16.34
N VAL A 215 -8.13 -0.85 -16.52
CA VAL A 215 -7.50 -0.45 -17.77
C VAL A 215 -6.09 -0.04 -17.42
N ASP A 216 -5.11 -0.75 -17.96
CA ASP A 216 -3.72 -0.34 -17.80
C ASP A 216 -3.52 0.98 -18.54
N THR A 217 -3.23 2.03 -17.76
CA THR A 217 -3.04 3.38 -18.27
C THR A 217 -1.56 3.72 -18.45
N CYS A 218 -0.67 2.86 -17.94
CA CYS A 218 0.76 2.96 -18.11
C CYS A 218 1.19 2.31 -19.44
N ASP A 219 2.43 2.53 -19.86
CA ASP A 219 3.01 1.74 -20.96
C ASP A 219 3.06 0.27 -20.53
N PRO A 220 2.45 -0.68 -21.28
CA PRO A 220 2.37 -2.08 -20.88
C PRO A 220 3.75 -2.79 -20.87
N SER A 221 4.78 -2.19 -21.46
CA SER A 221 6.14 -2.70 -21.46
C SER A 221 7.00 -2.16 -20.31
N LEU A 222 6.54 -1.13 -19.59
CA LEU A 222 7.29 -0.45 -18.53
C LEU A 222 6.53 -0.44 -17.20
N PRO A 223 7.22 -0.34 -16.05
CA PRO A 223 6.57 -0.08 -14.77
C PRO A 223 5.73 1.21 -14.79
N CYS A 224 4.70 1.28 -13.95
CA CYS A 224 4.00 2.54 -13.73
C CYS A 224 4.91 3.48 -12.94
N THR A 225 5.09 4.70 -13.44
CA THR A 225 5.94 5.70 -12.79
C THR A 225 5.18 6.95 -12.41
N THR A 226 5.76 7.73 -11.50
CA THR A 226 5.27 9.03 -11.06
C THR A 226 6.40 10.04 -11.04
N ASP A 227 6.07 11.30 -10.79
CA ASP A 227 7.04 12.37 -10.54
C ASP A 227 8.03 12.64 -11.70
N GLY A 228 7.58 12.33 -12.92
CA GLY A 228 8.36 12.52 -14.14
C GLY A 228 9.45 11.46 -14.36
N TYR A 229 9.53 10.42 -13.52
CA TYR A 229 10.51 9.36 -13.69
C TYR A 229 10.24 8.55 -14.97
N VAL A 230 11.31 8.31 -15.74
CA VAL A 230 11.27 7.50 -16.96
C VAL A 230 12.23 6.31 -16.81
N PRO A 231 11.74 5.06 -16.75
CA PRO A 231 12.56 3.86 -16.63
C PRO A 231 13.59 3.75 -17.76
N GLY A 232 14.81 3.35 -17.44
CA GLY A 232 15.91 3.22 -18.41
C GLY A 232 16.46 4.55 -18.97
N GLY A 233 16.02 5.71 -18.46
CA GLY A 233 16.61 7.00 -18.74
C GLY A 233 17.86 7.23 -17.89
N SER A 234 19.03 7.32 -18.52
CA SER A 234 20.24 7.91 -17.95
C SER A 234 20.41 9.35 -18.41
#